data_AF-A0A2P8VVG6-F1
#
_entry.id   AF-A0A2P8VVG6-F1
#
_cell.length_a   1.000
_cell.length_b   1.000
_cell.length_c   1.000
_cell.angle_alpha   90.00
_cell.angle_beta   90.00
_cell.angle_gamma   90.00
#
_symmetry.space_group_name_H-M   'P 1'
#
loop_
_entity.id
_entity.type
_entity.pdbx_description
1 polymer ?
#
loop_
_entity_poly.entity_id
_entity_poly.type
_entity_poly.pdbx_seq_one_letter_code
_entity_poly.pdbx_strand_id
1 'polypeptide(L)' 'MQLQGRAKAVTKNLEGKAQESMGQATGNLGDQMAGRAKQLESQARNTVEDIKDMGQDVLN' A
#
# COMPACT_ATOMS: atom_id res chain seq x y z
N MET A 1 3.89 -16.56 2.90
CA MET A 1 4.39 -15.49 2.01
C MET A 1 3.27 -14.49 1.67
N GLN A 2 2.16 -14.91 1.05
CA GLN A 2 1.03 -14.03 0.65
C GLN A 2 0.45 -13.20 1.81
N LEU A 3 0.12 -13.83 2.93
CA LEU A 3 -0.44 -13.13 4.09
C LEU A 3 0.49 -12.03 4.64
N GLN A 4 1.80 -12.22 4.50
CA GLN A 4 2.81 -11.31 4.99
C GLN A 4 3.02 -10.12 4.04
N GLY A 5 2.85 -10.30 2.73
CA GLY A 5 2.85 -9.20 1.76
C GLY A 5 1.58 -8.36 1.85
N ARG A 6 0.42 -9.00 2.03
CA ARG A 6 -0.88 -8.30 2.19
C ARG A 6 -0.88 -7.47 3.46
N ALA A 7 -0.36 -8.02 4.55
CA ALA A 7 -0.13 -7.27 5.79
C ALA A 7 0.78 -6.05 5.58
N LYS A 8 1.89 -6.20 4.84
CA LYS A 8 2.79 -5.07 4.51
C LYS A 8 2.11 -4.01 3.65
N ALA A 9 1.29 -4.42 2.68
CA ALA A 9 0.52 -3.49 1.86
C ALA A 9 -0.44 -2.69 2.75
N VAL A 10 -1.27 -3.37 3.56
CA VAL A 10 -2.21 -2.72 4.48
C VAL A 10 -1.51 -1.72 5.42
N THR A 11 -0.40 -2.11 6.05
CA THR A 11 0.39 -1.21 6.90
C THR A 11 0.86 0.02 6.13
N LYS A 12 1.40 -0.17 4.93
CA LYS A 12 1.92 0.93 4.12
C LYS A 12 0.83 1.88 3.62
N ASN A 13 -0.35 1.37 3.33
CA ASN A 13 -1.54 2.18 3.01
C ASN A 13 -1.96 3.04 4.22
N LEU A 14 -1.98 2.47 5.42
CA LEU A 14 -2.32 3.19 6.65
C LEU A 14 -1.28 4.26 6.98
N GLU A 15 0.01 3.94 6.91
CA GLU A 15 1.08 4.93 7.06
C GLU A 15 0.97 6.04 6.02
N GLY A 16 0.67 5.69 4.76
CA GLY A 16 0.49 6.64 3.68
C GLY A 16 -0.69 7.58 3.93
N LYS A 17 -1.84 7.07 4.38
CA LYS A 17 -3.00 7.89 4.75
C LYS A 17 -2.69 8.80 5.94
N ALA A 18 -2.06 8.27 6.98
CA ALA A 18 -1.70 9.06 8.16
C ALA A 18 -0.75 10.21 7.79
N GLN A 19 0.27 9.94 6.97
CA GLN A 19 1.23 10.95 6.53
C GLN A 19 0.61 11.95 5.56
N GLU A 20 -0.32 11.52 4.69
CA GLU A 20 -1.09 12.43 3.84
C GLU A 20 -1.96 13.37 4.66
N SER A 21 -2.71 12.84 5.63
CA SER A 21 -3.56 13.63 6.52
C SER A 21 -2.74 14.59 7.38
N MET A 22 -1.56 14.17 7.86
CA MET A 22 -0.64 15.05 8.58
C MET A 22 -0.10 16.16 7.69
N GLY A 23 0.28 15.85 6.45
CA GLY A 23 0.71 16.85 5.47
C GLY A 23 -0.40 17.84 5.10
N GLN A 24 -1.64 17.36 4.94
CA GLN A 24 -2.81 18.23 4.74
C GLN A 24 -3.06 19.15 5.94
N ALA A 25 -3.00 18.62 7.15
CA ALA A 25 -3.25 19.38 8.38
C ALA A 25 -2.17 20.44 8.66
N THR A 26 -0.91 20.13 8.31
CA THR A 26 0.25 21.02 8.53
C THR A 26 0.58 21.92 7.34
N GLY A 27 -0.06 21.70 6.19
CA GLY A 27 0.28 22.38 4.92
C GLY A 27 1.59 21.89 4.29
N ASN A 28 2.15 20.77 4.75
CA ASN A 28 3.37 20.20 4.19
C ASN A 28 3.08 19.36 2.93
N LEU A 29 3.40 19.95 1.76
CA LEU A 29 3.22 19.29 0.46
C LEU A 29 4.06 18.01 0.31
N GLY A 30 5.25 17.97 0.93
CA GLY A 30 6.14 16.82 0.89
C GLY A 30 5.53 15.60 1.59
N ASP A 31 4.98 15.80 2.79
CA ASP A 31 4.31 14.73 3.54
C ASP A 31 3.03 14.25 2.84
N GLN A 32 2.29 15.18 2.22
CA GLN A 32 1.12 14.84 1.42
C GLN A 32 1.49 13.92 0.23
N MET A 33 2.54 14.28 -0.51
CA MET A 33 3.03 13.50 -1.65
C MET A 33 3.61 12.15 -1.22
N ALA A 34 4.39 12.12 -0.13
CA ALA A 34 4.93 10.88 0.42
C ALA A 34 3.82 9.93 0.87
N GLY A 35 2.77 10.47 1.50
CA GLY A 35 1.59 9.73 1.89
C GLY A 35 0.89 9.06 0.71
N ARG A 36 0.68 9.81 -0.38
CA ARG A 36 0.10 9.27 -1.63
C ARG A 36 0.97 8.21 -2.29
N ALA A 37 2.29 8.43 -2.32
CA ALA A 37 3.23 7.46 -2.88
C ALA A 37 3.18 6.12 -2.12
N LYS A 38 3.12 6.14 -0.79
CA LYS A 38 2.97 4.94 0.03
C LYS A 38 1.65 4.19 -0.25
N GLN A 39 0.55 4.92 -0.42
CA GLN A 39 -0.74 4.32 -0.79
C GLN A 39 -0.71 3.68 -2.18
N LEU A 40 -0.05 4.31 -3.16
CA LEU A 40 0.11 3.77 -4.51
C LEU A 40 0.96 2.50 -4.50
N GLU A 41 2.08 2.50 -3.77
CA GLU A 41 2.96 1.35 -3.65
C GLU A 41 2.27 0.17 -2.96
N SER A 42 1.44 0.45 -1.95
CA SER A 42 0.58 -0.56 -1.32
C SER A 42 -0.35 -1.21 -2.35
N GLN A 43 -1.06 -0.42 -3.15
CA GLN A 43 -1.99 -0.93 -4.16
C GLN A 43 -1.28 -1.81 -5.17
N ALA A 44 -0.12 -1.35 -5.69
CA ALA A 44 0.68 -2.12 -6.62
C ALA A 44 1.13 -3.47 -6.02
N ARG A 45 1.57 -3.49 -4.76
CA ARG A 45 1.93 -4.74 -4.06
C ARG A 45 0.74 -5.68 -3.92
N ASN A 46 -0.42 -5.15 -3.57
CA ASN A 46 -1.63 -5.95 -3.40
C ASN A 46 -2.07 -6.59 -4.72
N THR A 47 -2.05 -5.83 -5.83
CA THR A 47 -2.32 -6.36 -7.18
C THR A 47 -1.35 -7.47 -7.57
N VAL A 48 -0.06 -7.31 -7.27
CA VAL A 48 0.96 -8.34 -7.56
C VAL A 48 0.68 -9.62 -6.78
N GLU A 49 0.27 -9.51 -5.51
CA GLU A 49 -0.10 -10.69 -4.73
C GLU A 49 -1.40 -11.32 -5.21
N ASP A 50 -2.42 -10.55 -5.58
CA ASP A 50 -3.66 -11.11 -6.15
C ASP A 50 -3.39 -11.92 -7.43
N ILE A 51 -2.49 -11.45 -8.31
CA ILE A 51 -2.07 -12.20 -9.51
C ILE A 51 -1.34 -13.49 -9.12
N LYS A 52 -0.47 -13.45 -8.11
CA LYS A 52 0.24 -14.62 -7.63
C LYS A 52 -0.72 -15.65 -7.04
N ASP A 53 -1.73 -15.20 -6.30
CA ASP A 53 -2.73 -16.04 -5.68
C ASP A 53 -3.56 -16.75 -6.75
N MET A 54 -4.03 -16.02 -7.77
CA MET A 54 -4.73 -16.59 -8.93
C MET A 54 -3.89 -17.65 -9.66
N GLY A 55 -2.61 -17.37 -9.92
CA GLY A 55 -1.73 -18.32 -10.60
C GLY A 55 -1.48 -19.59 -9.79
N GLN A 56 -1.39 -19.49 -8.46
CA GLN A 56 -1.25 -20.65 -7.58
C GLN A 56 -2.55 -21.45 -7.45
N ASP A 57 -3.70 -20.79 -7.43
CA ASP A 57 -5.02 -21.44 -7.37
C ASP A 57 -5.30 -22.26 -8.62
N VAL A 58 -4.94 -21.74 -9.81
CA VAL A 58 -5.11 -22.44 -11.10
C VAL A 58 -4.17 -23.64 -11.27
N LEU A 59 -3.03 -23.66 -10.56
CA LEU A 59 -2.03 -24.73 -10.64
C LEU A 59 -2.29 -25.89 -9.66
N ASN A 60 -3.26 -25.77 -8.75
CA ASN A 60 -3.58 -26.74 -7.70
C ASN A 60 -4.77 -27.64 -8.04
#